data_AF-A0A923TW80-F1
#
_entry.id   AF-A0A923TW80-F1
#
_cell.length_a   1.000
_cell.length_b   1.000
_cell.length_c   1.000
_cell.angle_alpha   90.00
_cell.angle_beta   90.00
_cell.angle_gamma   90.00
#
_symmetry.space_group_name_H-M   'P 1'
#
loop_
_entity.id
_entity.type
_entity.pdbx_description
1 polymer ?
#
loop_
_entity_poly.entity_id
_entity_poly.type
_entity_poly.pdbx_seq_one_letter_code
_entity_poly.pdbx_strand_id
1 'polypeptide(L)'
;MSITAARLGSSPLMYDWSSLLRPAKSLSGSAMGGQKFFDTWNQLKARFATGEIGFYDSLTNTAVSDIDASEKMAKEILASGKFTDALFLGIGGSSLGPISLLSALKPQAESGLRVHFLENPDPTDWNETLKTLSPATTLVVCVTKSGTTFETMAQFLLALEWLGNERWKTHTVGITDPTKGDLRAFTTEQGIPTLSIHPSIGGRFSIFSPVGTFPGFLAGLDMREFIKGATQIRDYCDKTTTDAKACEKNALFQISADLLAHFEKRPIHVIMPYATGLKQFGAWFVQLWAESLGKDLKGFTPLSALGATDQHSILQLLRDGPDDKVTFFMNVEQVADEVKIPHLNRLKGKFNSATLPAFQILEGHTLHSLLRVEYQAIALVLTKRSRPHFTINVERLDERNMGSLYFAACVMTAFTGTLWNVNPFDQPGVEEGKIYIKESLTRLAGDRKNIDDTDDNSPVARLRTYANRDRADDGDQRN
;
A
#
# COMPACT_ATOMS: atom_id res chain seq x y z
N MET A 1 -0.16 -20.53 -30.21
CA MET A 1 -0.55 -20.56 -28.78
C MET A 1 -0.26 -19.19 -28.19
N SER A 2 -1.24 -18.52 -27.60
CA SER A 2 -0.98 -17.27 -26.90
C SER A 2 -0.21 -17.57 -25.61
N ILE A 3 0.91 -16.89 -25.39
CA ILE A 3 1.61 -16.93 -24.10
C ILE A 3 0.65 -16.37 -23.04
N THR A 4 0.39 -17.14 -21.99
CA THR A 4 -0.53 -16.79 -20.90
C THR A 4 0.16 -16.76 -19.54
N ALA A 5 1.48 -16.91 -19.52
CA ALA A 5 2.35 -16.66 -18.37
C ALA A 5 3.62 -15.96 -18.83
N ALA A 6 4.00 -14.86 -18.18
CA ALA A 6 5.19 -14.09 -18.56
C ALA A 6 5.83 -13.39 -17.37
N ARG A 7 7.17 -13.37 -17.37
CA ARG A 7 7.94 -12.41 -16.56
C ARG A 7 7.88 -11.03 -17.18
N LEU A 8 7.85 -9.99 -16.34
CA LEU A 8 7.84 -8.61 -16.80
C LEU A 8 9.28 -8.12 -17.05
N GLY A 9 9.88 -8.57 -18.15
CA GLY A 9 11.24 -8.21 -18.52
C GLY A 9 12.28 -8.80 -17.57
N SER A 10 13.11 -7.94 -16.97
CA SER A 10 14.10 -8.33 -15.95
C SER A 10 13.55 -8.28 -14.52
N SER A 11 12.28 -7.90 -14.34
CA SER A 11 11.60 -7.93 -13.04
C SER A 11 11.49 -9.36 -12.50
N PRO A 12 11.58 -9.54 -11.18
CA PRO A 12 11.33 -10.83 -10.54
C PRO A 12 9.86 -11.25 -10.56
N LEU A 13 8.94 -10.42 -11.06
CA LEU A 13 7.52 -10.75 -11.14
C LEU A 13 7.16 -11.60 -12.35
N MET A 14 6.31 -12.59 -12.12
CA MET A 14 5.65 -13.37 -13.17
C MET A 14 4.13 -13.28 -13.02
N TYR A 15 3.45 -12.94 -14.11
CA TYR A 15 2.00 -13.00 -14.19
C TYR A 15 1.59 -14.27 -14.95
N ASP A 16 0.64 -15.03 -14.42
CA ASP A 16 -0.02 -16.15 -15.09
C ASP A 16 -1.52 -15.87 -15.16
N TRP A 17 -2.00 -15.52 -16.36
CA TRP A 17 -3.40 -15.24 -16.67
C TRP A 17 -4.02 -16.32 -17.57
N SER A 18 -3.48 -17.53 -17.55
CA SER A 18 -4.00 -18.67 -18.31
C SER A 18 -5.43 -19.06 -17.93
N SER A 19 -5.82 -18.80 -16.68
CA SER A 19 -7.18 -19.03 -16.16
C SER A 19 -8.08 -17.80 -16.25
N LEU A 20 -7.61 -16.71 -16.85
CA LEU A 20 -8.44 -15.57 -17.20
C LEU A 20 -9.21 -15.95 -18.47
N LEU A 21 -10.50 -16.21 -18.31
CA LEU A 21 -11.35 -16.61 -19.43
C LEU A 21 -11.28 -15.54 -20.52
N ARG A 22 -11.14 -15.94 -21.79
CA ARG A 22 -11.19 -14.99 -22.90
C ARG A 22 -12.58 -14.97 -23.54
N PRO A 23 -13.15 -13.79 -23.87
CA PRO A 23 -14.39 -13.74 -24.63
C PRO A 23 -14.25 -14.50 -25.95
N ALA A 24 -15.29 -15.23 -26.38
CA ALA A 24 -15.26 -16.08 -27.59
C ALA A 24 -14.88 -15.35 -28.90
N LYS A 25 -14.99 -14.01 -28.94
CA LYS A 25 -14.56 -13.16 -30.08
C LYS A 25 -13.05 -12.92 -30.16
N SER A 26 -12.24 -13.40 -29.20
CA SER A 26 -10.80 -13.11 -29.10
C SER A 26 -9.89 -14.30 -29.46
N LEU A 27 -10.40 -15.29 -30.21
CA LEU A 27 -9.64 -16.49 -30.57
C LEU A 27 -8.43 -16.24 -31.50
N SER A 28 -8.14 -14.97 -31.86
CA SER A 28 -6.97 -14.55 -32.64
C SER A 28 -6.11 -13.43 -32.00
N GLY A 29 -6.38 -12.97 -30.78
CA GLY A 29 -5.68 -11.84 -30.14
C GLY A 29 -6.38 -11.36 -28.87
N SER A 30 -5.86 -10.33 -28.18
CA SER A 30 -6.57 -9.67 -27.07
C SER A 30 -7.94 -9.17 -27.52
N ALA A 31 -8.94 -9.12 -26.62
CA ALA A 31 -10.30 -8.67 -26.93
C ALA A 31 -10.36 -7.26 -27.58
N MET A 32 -9.30 -6.48 -27.39
CA MET A 32 -9.04 -5.18 -28.00
C MET A 32 -7.65 -5.25 -28.65
N GLY A 33 -7.56 -5.14 -29.97
CA GLY A 33 -6.33 -5.41 -30.74
C GLY A 33 -5.16 -4.46 -30.43
N GLY A 34 -3.93 -4.87 -30.80
CA GLY A 34 -2.66 -4.19 -30.44
C GLY A 34 -2.58 -2.70 -30.78
N GLN A 35 -3.28 -2.24 -31.83
CA GLN A 35 -3.34 -0.81 -32.17
C GLN A 35 -4.01 0.01 -31.05
N LYS A 36 -5.13 -0.48 -30.50
CA LYS A 36 -5.82 0.22 -29.41
C LYS A 36 -4.94 0.33 -28.16
N PHE A 37 -4.15 -0.71 -27.87
CA PHE A 37 -3.20 -0.66 -26.76
C PHE A 37 -2.10 0.37 -27.00
N PHE A 38 -1.55 0.42 -28.21
CA PHE A 38 -0.54 1.40 -28.57
C PHE A 38 -1.05 2.84 -28.49
N ASP A 39 -2.25 3.10 -29.01
CA ASP A 39 -2.88 4.43 -28.94
C ASP A 39 -3.15 4.84 -27.49
N THR A 40 -3.69 3.92 -26.67
CA THR A 40 -3.94 4.12 -25.24
C THR A 40 -2.64 4.46 -24.49
N TRP A 41 -1.57 3.70 -24.76
CA TRP A 41 -0.28 3.94 -24.12
C TRP A 41 0.36 5.25 -24.58
N ASN A 42 0.22 5.63 -25.85
CA ASN A 42 0.71 6.92 -26.33
C ASN A 42 -0.03 8.10 -25.69
N GLN A 43 -1.32 7.96 -25.39
CA GLN A 43 -2.05 8.97 -24.59
C GLN A 43 -1.42 9.12 -23.20
N LEU A 44 -1.13 8.02 -22.51
CA LEU A 44 -0.44 8.07 -21.21
C LEU A 44 0.95 8.69 -21.30
N LYS A 45 1.78 8.27 -22.28
CA LYS A 45 3.11 8.85 -22.50
C LYS A 45 3.06 10.35 -22.77
N ALA A 46 2.04 10.84 -23.48
CA ALA A 46 1.86 12.27 -23.68
C ALA A 46 1.63 13.01 -22.35
N ARG A 47 0.82 12.45 -21.45
CA ARG A 47 0.55 13.02 -20.12
C ARG A 47 1.76 12.94 -19.18
N PHE A 48 2.61 11.92 -19.32
CA PHE A 48 3.90 11.86 -18.61
C PHE A 48 4.84 12.95 -19.14
N ALA A 49 4.98 13.06 -20.47
CA ALA A 49 5.87 14.03 -21.11
C ALA A 49 5.50 15.49 -20.83
N THR A 50 4.21 15.82 -20.68
CA THR A 50 3.77 17.17 -20.28
C THR A 50 3.93 17.45 -18.79
N GLY A 51 4.29 16.44 -17.98
CA GLY A 51 4.36 16.54 -16.54
C GLY A 51 3.00 16.60 -15.85
N GLU A 52 1.90 16.30 -16.56
CA GLU A 52 0.57 16.22 -15.97
C GLU A 52 0.52 15.12 -14.89
N ILE A 53 1.14 13.97 -15.20
CA ILE A 53 1.17 12.79 -14.32
C ILE A 53 2.62 12.39 -14.03
N GLY A 54 3.01 12.43 -12.76
CA GLY A 54 4.42 12.31 -12.36
C GLY A 54 4.90 10.92 -11.92
N PHE A 55 4.02 9.97 -11.61
CA PHE A 55 4.45 8.72 -10.97
C PHE A 55 5.36 7.86 -11.87
N TYR A 56 5.19 7.95 -13.20
CA TYR A 56 6.00 7.18 -14.13
C TYR A 56 7.45 7.68 -14.16
N ASP A 57 7.61 9.01 -14.12
CA ASP A 57 8.92 9.68 -14.17
C ASP A 57 9.56 9.86 -12.79
N SER A 58 8.82 9.71 -11.69
CA SER A 58 9.35 9.82 -10.32
C SER A 58 10.43 8.79 -9.98
N LEU A 59 10.62 7.77 -10.82
CA LEU A 59 11.67 6.77 -10.66
C LEU A 59 13.05 7.22 -11.16
N THR A 60 13.10 8.08 -12.17
CA THR A 60 14.36 8.41 -12.88
C THR A 60 14.59 9.90 -13.08
N ASN A 61 13.54 10.72 -13.02
CA ASN A 61 13.65 12.16 -13.20
C ASN A 61 13.81 12.84 -11.83
N THR A 62 14.99 13.40 -11.58
CA THR A 62 15.33 14.09 -10.32
C THR A 62 14.53 15.37 -10.08
N ALA A 63 13.87 15.93 -11.09
CA ALA A 63 12.94 17.05 -10.91
C ALA A 63 11.60 16.62 -10.28
N VAL A 64 11.26 15.33 -10.38
CA VAL A 64 10.00 14.75 -9.87
C VAL A 64 10.25 13.87 -8.65
N SER A 65 11.40 13.18 -8.63
CA SER A 65 11.83 12.31 -7.54
C SER A 65 12.52 13.10 -6.42
N ASP A 66 12.20 12.78 -5.17
CA ASP A 66 12.82 13.39 -3.99
C ASP A 66 13.43 12.30 -3.07
N ILE A 67 13.88 11.20 -3.69
CA ILE A 67 14.48 10.07 -2.98
C ILE A 67 15.81 10.45 -2.33
N ASP A 68 16.63 11.29 -2.98
CA ASP A 68 17.92 11.72 -2.44
C ASP A 68 17.74 12.54 -1.16
N ALA A 69 16.75 13.45 -1.14
CA ALA A 69 16.43 14.22 0.06
C ALA A 69 15.85 13.33 1.17
N SER A 70 14.99 12.36 0.80
CA SER A 70 14.45 11.37 1.74
C SER A 70 15.58 10.57 2.40
N GLU A 71 16.52 10.06 1.61
CA GLU A 71 17.65 9.26 2.10
C GLU A 71 18.56 10.10 2.99
N LYS A 72 18.92 11.31 2.55
CA LYS A 72 19.77 12.21 3.31
C LYS A 72 19.15 12.54 4.67
N MET A 73 17.89 12.98 4.69
CA MET A 73 17.20 13.34 5.92
C MET A 73 17.04 12.14 6.86
N ALA A 74 16.69 10.97 6.33
CA ALA A 74 16.57 9.76 7.14
C ALA A 74 17.91 9.34 7.76
N LYS A 75 19.01 9.41 7.00
CA LYS A 75 20.36 9.13 7.52
C LYS A 75 20.77 10.09 8.64
N GLU A 76 20.49 11.39 8.47
CA GLU A 76 20.77 12.41 9.50
C GLU A 76 19.97 12.13 10.78
N ILE A 77 18.68 11.79 10.64
CA ILE A 77 17.79 11.43 11.75
C ILE A 77 18.28 10.18 12.48
N LEU A 78 18.59 9.10 11.74
CA LEU A 78 19.08 7.85 12.32
C LEU A 78 20.44 8.04 13.02
N ALA A 79 21.36 8.76 12.39
CA ALA A 79 22.69 9.04 12.95
C ALA A 79 22.65 9.89 14.23
N SER A 80 21.59 10.69 14.42
CA SER A 80 21.42 11.48 15.64
C SER A 80 21.23 10.62 16.90
N GLY A 81 20.74 9.37 16.76
CA GLY A 81 20.40 8.50 17.88
C GLY A 81 19.29 9.02 18.79
N LYS A 82 18.62 10.12 18.40
CA LYS A 82 17.62 10.82 19.22
C LYS A 82 16.28 10.11 19.28
N PHE A 83 15.92 9.39 18.21
CA PHE A 83 14.59 8.83 18.03
C PHE A 83 14.62 7.31 18.10
N THR A 84 13.60 6.74 18.73
CA THR A 84 13.31 5.30 18.74
C THR A 84 12.09 4.97 17.88
N ASP A 85 11.21 5.96 17.68
CA ASP A 85 9.92 5.82 17.03
C ASP A 85 9.69 6.96 16.04
N ALA A 86 8.97 6.68 14.97
CA ALA A 86 8.43 7.68 14.05
C ALA A 86 6.91 7.51 13.93
N LEU A 87 6.17 8.54 14.35
CA LEU A 87 4.71 8.60 14.25
C LEU A 87 4.30 9.37 12.99
N PHE A 88 3.78 8.66 12.00
CA PHE A 88 3.27 9.21 10.77
C PHE A 88 1.78 9.53 10.89
N LEU A 89 1.42 10.77 10.55
CA LEU A 89 0.05 11.27 10.53
C LEU A 89 -0.33 11.51 9.08
N GLY A 90 -1.28 10.74 8.56
CA GLY A 90 -1.66 10.77 7.15
C GLY A 90 -2.74 9.73 6.87
N ILE A 91 -3.53 9.94 5.82
CA ILE A 91 -4.66 9.07 5.47
C ILE A 91 -4.66 8.72 3.98
N GLY A 92 -5.15 7.53 3.65
CA GLY A 92 -5.31 7.07 2.27
C GLY A 92 -3.96 6.95 1.57
N GLY A 93 -3.75 7.71 0.48
CA GLY A 93 -2.51 7.62 -0.30
C GLY A 93 -1.27 8.05 0.49
N SER A 94 -1.45 8.84 1.55
CA SER A 94 -0.39 9.33 2.43
C SER A 94 0.09 8.30 3.46
N SER A 95 -0.57 7.13 3.58
CA SER A 95 -0.31 6.14 4.64
C SER A 95 -0.42 4.68 4.17
N LEU A 96 -1.43 4.33 3.36
CA LEU A 96 -1.69 2.93 2.95
C LEU A 96 -0.52 2.29 2.21
N GLY A 97 0.11 3.03 1.31
CA GLY A 97 1.29 2.55 0.57
C GLY A 97 2.44 2.19 1.53
N PRO A 98 2.90 3.14 2.37
CA PRO A 98 3.91 2.90 3.41
C PRO A 98 3.56 1.76 4.38
N ILE A 99 2.35 1.76 4.93
CA ILE A 99 1.85 0.69 5.84
C ILE A 99 1.99 -0.66 5.15
N SER A 100 1.56 -0.74 3.89
CA SER A 100 1.67 -1.96 3.11
C SER A 100 3.11 -2.41 2.89
N LEU A 101 4.02 -1.48 2.58
CA LEU A 101 5.41 -1.81 2.30
C LEU A 101 6.12 -2.31 3.56
N LEU A 102 5.98 -1.59 4.67
CA LEU A 102 6.59 -1.96 5.95
C LEU A 102 5.99 -3.26 6.50
N SER A 103 4.69 -3.51 6.27
CA SER A 103 4.06 -4.78 6.66
C SER A 103 4.58 -5.97 5.84
N ALA A 104 4.81 -5.77 4.53
CA ALA A 104 5.33 -6.80 3.64
C ALA A 104 6.79 -7.15 3.95
N LEU A 105 7.57 -6.16 4.41
CA LEU A 105 9.00 -6.28 4.70
C LEU A 105 9.30 -6.14 6.19
N LYS A 106 8.37 -6.55 7.06
CA LYS A 106 8.47 -6.37 8.50
C LYS A 106 9.82 -6.82 9.09
N PRO A 107 10.37 -8.00 8.74
CA PRO A 107 11.67 -8.43 9.27
C PRO A 107 12.83 -7.47 8.94
N GLN A 108 12.81 -6.84 7.76
CA GLN A 108 13.82 -5.87 7.33
C GLN A 108 13.57 -4.48 7.91
N ALA A 109 12.30 -4.10 8.05
CA ALA A 109 11.82 -2.81 8.56
C ALA A 109 11.98 -2.63 10.08
N GLU A 110 12.50 -3.64 10.78
CA GLU A 110 12.80 -3.58 12.23
C GLU A 110 14.26 -3.18 12.52
N SER A 111 15.04 -2.86 11.49
CA SER A 111 16.46 -2.47 11.62
C SER A 111 16.70 -0.98 11.86
N GLY A 112 15.67 -0.14 11.73
CA GLY A 112 15.70 1.30 11.98
C GLY A 112 14.76 1.75 13.12
N LEU A 113 14.07 2.88 12.91
CA LEU A 113 13.03 3.38 13.82
C LEU A 113 11.78 2.50 13.72
N ARG A 114 11.08 2.34 14.86
CA ARG A 114 9.73 1.77 14.85
C ARG A 114 8.76 2.78 14.25
N VAL A 115 8.15 2.42 13.12
CA VAL A 115 7.23 3.30 12.40
C VAL A 115 5.79 2.99 12.79
N HIS A 116 5.05 4.03 13.19
CA HIS A 116 3.65 3.98 13.60
C HIS A 116 2.82 4.88 12.69
N PHE A 117 1.58 4.51 12.41
CA PHE A 117 0.67 5.32 11.59
C PHE A 117 -0.62 5.58 12.34
N LEU A 118 -1.11 6.82 12.28
CA LEU A 118 -2.46 7.18 12.69
C LEU A 118 -3.19 7.75 11.48
N GLU A 119 -4.22 7.05 11.02
CA GLU A 119 -4.96 7.38 9.79
C GLU A 119 -6.36 7.91 10.08
N ASN A 120 -7.01 7.38 11.12
CA ASN A 120 -8.40 7.66 11.44
C ASN A 120 -8.47 8.65 12.62
N PRO A 121 -9.36 9.67 12.61
CA PRO A 121 -9.61 10.52 13.78
C PRO A 121 -10.38 9.78 14.91
N ASP A 122 -10.10 8.49 15.12
CA ASP A 122 -10.63 7.70 16.23
C ASP A 122 -9.83 8.01 17.51
N PRO A 123 -10.45 8.56 18.55
CA PRO A 123 -9.76 8.89 19.79
C PRO A 123 -9.20 7.66 20.52
N THR A 124 -9.75 6.47 20.29
CA THR A 124 -9.25 5.23 20.90
C THR A 124 -7.90 4.87 20.32
N ASP A 125 -7.79 4.85 18.99
CA ASP A 125 -6.54 4.55 18.28
C ASP A 125 -5.44 5.57 18.61
N TRP A 126 -5.80 6.85 18.65
CA TRP A 126 -4.92 7.93 19.10
C TRP A 126 -4.35 7.66 20.51
N ASN A 127 -5.23 7.40 21.48
CA ASN A 127 -4.82 7.22 22.87
C ASN A 127 -4.01 5.94 23.08
N GLU A 128 -4.41 4.81 22.49
CA GLU A 128 -3.69 3.54 22.63
C GLU A 128 -2.30 3.59 21.97
N THR A 129 -2.19 4.22 20.80
CA THR A 129 -0.90 4.42 20.14
C THR A 129 0.03 5.26 21.01
N LEU A 130 -0.43 6.43 21.48
CA LEU A 130 0.42 7.35 22.25
C LEU A 130 0.85 6.83 23.62
N LYS A 131 0.08 5.92 24.24
CA LYS A 131 0.50 5.23 25.48
C LYS A 131 1.78 4.42 25.31
N THR A 132 2.07 3.97 24.08
CA THR A 132 3.27 3.19 23.76
C THR A 132 4.46 4.06 23.35
N LEU A 133 4.28 5.37 23.21
CA LEU A 133 5.26 6.31 22.67
C LEU A 133 5.74 7.30 23.72
N SER A 134 6.98 7.79 23.56
CA SER A 134 7.56 8.82 24.40
C SER A 134 7.78 10.11 23.61
N PRO A 135 7.21 11.26 24.03
CA PRO A 135 7.41 12.53 23.32
C PRO A 135 8.89 12.95 23.21
N ALA A 136 9.77 12.40 24.06
CA ALA A 136 11.19 12.72 24.06
C ALA A 136 11.99 11.96 22.97
N THR A 137 11.48 10.85 22.47
CA THR A 137 12.18 9.96 21.52
C THR A 137 11.34 9.61 20.30
N THR A 138 10.23 10.31 20.08
CA THR A 138 9.36 10.13 18.90
C THR A 138 9.52 11.27 17.91
N LEU A 139 9.79 10.92 16.64
CA LEU A 139 9.69 11.83 15.50
C LEU A 139 8.24 11.85 15.02
N VAL A 140 7.62 13.01 14.90
CA VAL A 140 6.30 13.17 14.29
C VAL A 140 6.47 13.58 12.83
N VAL A 141 5.81 12.87 11.92
CA VAL A 141 5.85 13.14 10.48
C VAL A 141 4.43 13.42 9.99
N CYS A 142 4.15 14.67 9.62
CA CYS A 142 2.83 15.07 9.10
C CYS A 142 2.83 14.97 7.57
N VAL A 143 1.95 14.13 7.01
CA VAL A 143 1.92 13.80 5.58
C VAL A 143 0.58 14.20 4.97
N THR A 144 0.56 15.32 4.26
CA THR A 144 -0.63 15.77 3.53
C THR A 144 -0.22 16.65 2.36
N LYS A 145 -0.57 16.24 1.13
CA LYS A 145 -0.21 17.01 -0.07
C LYS A 145 -0.91 18.36 -0.13
N SER A 146 -2.20 18.42 0.19
CA SER A 146 -2.96 19.68 0.15
C SER A 146 -2.62 20.61 1.30
N GLY A 147 -1.99 20.08 2.37
CA GLY A 147 -1.76 20.80 3.62
C GLY A 147 -3.03 21.04 4.45
N THR A 148 -4.19 20.53 4.03
CA THR A 148 -5.50 20.91 4.57
C THR A 148 -6.44 19.75 4.92
N THR A 149 -5.98 18.50 4.78
CA THR A 149 -6.73 17.29 5.16
C THR A 149 -7.08 17.34 6.64
N PHE A 150 -8.36 17.42 6.98
CA PHE A 150 -8.82 17.74 8.34
C PHE A 150 -8.40 16.71 9.37
N GLU A 151 -8.50 15.43 9.05
CA GLU A 151 -8.11 14.31 9.91
C GLU A 151 -6.64 14.42 10.30
N THR A 152 -5.77 14.57 9.30
CA THR A 152 -4.32 14.71 9.47
C THR A 152 -3.97 15.99 10.22
N MET A 153 -4.61 17.12 9.90
CA MET A 153 -4.32 18.40 10.57
C MET A 153 -4.78 18.40 12.02
N ALA A 154 -5.91 17.79 12.34
CA ALA A 154 -6.38 17.63 13.72
C ALA A 154 -5.40 16.79 14.55
N GLN A 155 -5.00 15.63 14.04
CA GLN A 155 -3.98 14.80 14.67
C GLN A 155 -2.64 15.52 14.80
N PHE A 156 -2.25 16.32 13.81
CA PHE A 156 -1.00 17.07 13.85
C PHE A 156 -1.00 18.12 14.96
N LEU A 157 -2.08 18.89 15.11
CA LEU A 157 -2.23 19.85 16.21
C LEU A 157 -2.13 19.17 17.58
N LEU A 158 -2.80 18.03 17.75
CA LEU A 158 -2.70 17.23 18.99
C LEU A 158 -1.28 16.69 19.22
N ALA A 159 -0.56 16.31 18.16
CA ALA A 159 0.81 15.84 18.26
C ALA A 159 1.78 16.96 18.67
N LEU A 160 1.60 18.17 18.16
CA LEU A 160 2.37 19.35 18.58
C LEU A 160 2.17 19.64 20.07
N GLU A 161 0.92 19.56 20.55
CA GLU A 161 0.58 19.72 21.96
C GLU A 161 1.21 18.61 22.83
N TRP A 162 1.12 17.36 22.37
CA TRP A 162 1.67 16.18 23.05
C TRP A 162 3.20 16.24 23.19
N LEU A 163 3.91 16.67 22.14
CA LEU A 163 5.35 16.91 22.17
C LEU A 163 5.73 17.98 23.19
N GLY A 164 4.87 18.98 23.37
CA GLY A 164 5.03 20.11 24.29
C GLY A 164 5.88 21.24 23.72
N ASN A 165 5.85 22.39 24.40
CA ASN A 165 6.50 23.62 23.96
C ASN A 165 8.02 23.40 23.73
N GLU A 166 8.52 23.91 22.61
CA GLU A 166 9.88 23.77 22.04
C GLU A 166 10.24 22.40 21.42
N ARG A 167 9.76 21.26 21.92
CA ARG A 167 10.15 19.96 21.32
C ARG A 167 9.62 19.80 19.90
N TRP A 168 8.40 20.24 19.64
CA TRP A 168 7.77 20.05 18.34
C TRP A 168 8.58 20.66 17.19
N LYS A 169 9.32 21.76 17.40
CA LYS A 169 10.20 22.34 16.39
C LYS A 169 11.34 21.42 15.95
N THR A 170 11.79 20.53 16.84
CA THR A 170 12.94 19.64 16.63
C THR A 170 12.58 18.15 16.52
N HIS A 171 11.29 17.82 16.63
CA HIS A 171 10.75 16.46 16.57
C HIS A 171 9.68 16.34 15.47
N THR A 172 9.62 17.28 14.54
CA THR A 172 8.61 17.30 13.47
C THR A 172 9.26 17.37 12.10
N VAL A 173 8.69 16.62 11.14
CA VAL A 173 8.94 16.76 9.71
C VAL A 173 7.61 16.88 8.96
N GLY A 174 7.54 17.74 7.95
CA GLY A 174 6.39 17.81 7.04
C GLY A 174 6.66 17.10 5.71
N ILE A 175 5.67 16.40 5.16
CA ILE A 175 5.68 15.87 3.79
C ILE A 175 4.46 16.43 3.06
N THR A 176 4.69 17.40 2.17
CA THR A 176 3.61 18.23 1.58
C THR A 176 4.00 18.74 0.20
N ASP A 177 3.07 19.40 -0.52
CA ASP A 177 3.38 20.14 -1.74
C ASP A 177 4.56 21.11 -1.53
N PRO A 178 5.45 21.31 -2.52
CA PRO A 178 6.64 22.16 -2.36
C PRO A 178 6.32 23.65 -2.07
N THR A 179 5.14 24.14 -2.45
CA THR A 179 4.82 25.58 -2.42
C THR A 179 3.41 25.93 -1.91
N LYS A 180 2.49 24.98 -1.89
CA LYS A 180 1.07 25.21 -1.58
C LYS A 180 0.63 24.50 -0.30
N GLY A 181 -0.45 25.01 0.29
CA GLY A 181 -1.14 24.38 1.41
C GLY A 181 -0.71 24.88 2.79
N ASP A 182 -1.60 24.75 3.77
CA ASP A 182 -1.39 25.33 5.11
C ASP A 182 -0.23 24.67 5.84
N LEU A 183 -0.04 23.34 5.69
CA LEU A 183 1.14 22.66 6.25
C LEU A 183 2.46 23.23 5.68
N ARG A 184 2.52 23.57 4.38
CA ARG A 184 3.69 24.20 3.77
C ARG A 184 3.94 25.59 4.34
N ALA A 185 2.90 26.41 4.45
CA ALA A 185 3.00 27.74 5.03
C ALA A 185 3.49 27.66 6.50
N PHE A 186 2.86 26.83 7.31
CA PHE A 186 3.20 26.62 8.72
C PHE A 186 4.64 26.13 8.91
N THR A 187 5.05 25.09 8.18
CA THR A 187 6.42 24.55 8.31
C THR A 187 7.48 25.55 7.87
N THR A 188 7.20 26.36 6.84
CA THR A 188 8.10 27.45 6.40
C THR A 188 8.23 28.54 7.46
N GLU A 189 7.10 29.00 8.02
CA GLU A 189 7.07 30.03 9.07
C GLU A 189 7.85 29.60 10.32
N GLN A 190 7.69 28.33 10.71
CA GLN A 190 8.28 27.79 11.94
C GLN A 190 9.68 27.18 11.73
N GLY A 191 10.19 27.13 10.50
CA GLY A 191 11.48 26.51 10.18
C GLY A 191 11.51 24.98 10.38
N ILE A 192 10.37 24.31 10.28
CA ILE A 192 10.28 22.85 10.36
C ILE A 192 10.79 22.22 9.05
N PRO A 193 11.68 21.21 9.09
CA PRO A 193 12.13 20.52 7.90
C PRO A 193 11.00 19.85 7.12
N THR A 194 11.10 19.84 5.79
CA THR A 194 10.10 19.20 4.93
C THR A 194 10.71 18.39 3.80
N LEU A 195 9.97 17.37 3.35
CA LEU A 195 10.15 16.70 2.07
C LEU A 195 8.98 17.03 1.13
N SER A 196 9.21 17.01 -0.18
CA SER A 196 8.23 17.51 -1.14
C SER A 196 7.51 16.39 -1.89
N ILE A 197 6.18 16.49 -1.98
CA ILE A 197 5.39 15.68 -2.91
C ILE A 197 5.23 16.49 -4.20
N HIS A 198 5.82 16.02 -5.30
CA HIS A 198 5.70 16.74 -6.57
C HIS A 198 4.22 16.93 -6.97
N PRO A 199 3.81 18.12 -7.46
CA PRO A 199 2.40 18.43 -7.74
C PRO A 199 1.71 17.49 -8.73
N SER A 200 2.46 16.85 -9.63
CA SER A 200 1.91 15.88 -10.61
C SER A 200 1.75 14.44 -10.08
N ILE A 201 2.18 14.15 -8.84
CA ILE A 201 2.01 12.82 -8.24
C ILE A 201 0.71 12.81 -7.43
N GLY A 202 -0.28 12.02 -7.85
CA GLY A 202 -1.51 11.78 -7.10
C GLY A 202 -1.26 10.94 -5.84
N GLY A 203 -2.09 11.12 -4.80
CA GLY A 203 -1.89 10.47 -3.49
C GLY A 203 -1.81 8.94 -3.56
N ARG A 204 -2.77 8.28 -4.22
CA ARG A 204 -2.75 6.80 -4.36
C ARG A 204 -1.58 6.27 -5.22
N PHE A 205 -0.86 7.15 -5.92
CA PHE A 205 0.34 6.84 -6.71
C PHE A 205 1.64 7.31 -6.04
N SER A 206 1.61 7.85 -4.80
CA SER A 206 2.76 8.50 -4.18
C SER A 206 3.73 7.58 -3.43
N ILE A 207 3.57 6.26 -3.50
CA ILE A 207 4.47 5.30 -2.84
C ILE A 207 5.94 5.43 -3.28
N PHE A 208 6.20 5.99 -4.46
CA PHE A 208 7.55 6.25 -4.98
C PHE A 208 8.07 7.67 -4.69
N SER A 209 7.32 8.47 -3.94
CA SER A 209 7.74 9.80 -3.45
C SER A 209 8.18 9.71 -1.98
N PRO A 210 8.56 10.83 -1.32
CA PRO A 210 8.85 10.86 0.11
C PRO A 210 7.77 10.24 1.00
N VAL A 211 6.52 10.17 0.54
CA VAL A 211 5.46 9.45 1.25
C VAL A 211 5.86 8.00 1.53
N GLY A 212 6.46 7.30 0.56
CA GLY A 212 6.93 5.93 0.72
C GLY A 212 8.42 5.79 1.03
N THR A 213 9.26 6.59 0.38
CA THR A 213 10.73 6.45 0.53
C THR A 213 11.21 6.86 1.91
N PHE A 214 10.65 7.92 2.50
CA PHE A 214 11.08 8.38 3.81
C PHE A 214 10.79 7.39 4.96
N PRO A 215 9.55 6.90 5.16
CA PRO A 215 9.31 5.87 6.18
C PRO A 215 10.11 4.59 5.91
N GLY A 216 10.31 4.21 4.64
CA GLY A 216 11.14 3.06 4.28
C GLY A 216 12.58 3.21 4.76
N PHE A 217 13.22 4.34 4.46
CA PHE A 217 14.58 4.61 4.95
C PHE A 217 14.65 4.70 6.48
N LEU A 218 13.67 5.32 7.14
CA LEU A 218 13.65 5.39 8.61
C LEU A 218 13.51 4.00 9.24
N ALA A 219 12.76 3.09 8.61
CA ALA A 219 12.60 1.71 9.06
C ALA A 219 13.83 0.81 8.74
N GLY A 220 14.81 1.33 7.98
CA GLY A 220 16.03 0.60 7.61
C GLY A 220 15.93 -0.21 6.30
N LEU A 221 14.91 0.03 5.48
CA LEU A 221 14.79 -0.61 4.16
C LEU A 221 15.74 0.00 3.12
N ASP A 222 16.18 -0.82 2.16
CA ASP A 222 16.89 -0.34 0.97
C ASP A 222 15.92 0.19 -0.10
N MET A 223 15.54 1.46 0.04
CA MET A 223 14.63 2.08 -0.92
C MET A 223 15.25 2.33 -2.31
N ARG A 224 16.58 2.19 -2.48
CA ARG A 224 17.20 2.23 -3.82
C ARG A 224 16.91 0.95 -4.58
N GLU A 225 16.96 -0.19 -3.90
CA GLU A 225 16.53 -1.47 -4.46
C GLU A 225 15.02 -1.50 -4.74
N PHE A 226 14.20 -0.83 -3.91
CA PHE A 226 12.78 -0.60 -4.21
C PHE A 226 12.57 0.18 -5.52
N ILE A 227 13.22 1.33 -5.70
CA ILE A 227 13.13 2.10 -6.96
C ILE A 227 13.66 1.29 -8.14
N LYS A 228 14.75 0.54 -7.96
CA LYS A 228 15.30 -0.31 -9.01
C LYS A 228 14.29 -1.36 -9.49
N GLY A 229 13.56 -1.99 -8.57
CA GLY A 229 12.47 -2.91 -8.90
C GLY A 229 11.36 -2.25 -9.72
N ALA A 230 10.98 -1.02 -9.36
CA ALA A 230 10.00 -0.24 -10.12
C ALA A 230 10.51 0.11 -11.53
N THR A 231 11.78 0.51 -11.65
CA THR A 231 12.43 0.83 -12.93
C THR A 231 12.47 -0.38 -13.87
N GLN A 232 12.63 -1.61 -13.36
CA GLN A 232 12.56 -2.81 -14.20
C GLN A 232 11.20 -2.99 -14.88
N ILE A 233 10.11 -2.61 -14.22
CA ILE A 233 8.76 -2.64 -14.81
C ILE A 233 8.58 -1.50 -15.81
N ARG A 234 9.09 -0.30 -15.51
CA ARG A 234 9.13 0.81 -16.46
C ARG A 234 9.84 0.39 -17.76
N ASP A 235 11.05 -0.15 -17.64
CA ASP A 235 11.85 -0.63 -18.77
C ASP A 235 11.11 -1.72 -19.57
N TYR A 236 10.41 -2.62 -18.88
CA TYR A 236 9.55 -3.61 -19.53
C TYR A 236 8.44 -2.95 -20.35
N CYS A 237 7.75 -1.96 -19.79
CA CYS A 237 6.69 -1.24 -20.50
C CYS A 237 7.26 -0.51 -21.71
N ASP A 238 8.36 0.24 -21.56
CA ASP A 238 8.97 0.98 -22.67
C ASP A 238 9.43 0.04 -23.80
N LYS A 239 10.04 -1.11 -23.47
CA LYS A 239 10.48 -2.11 -24.45
C LYS A 239 9.34 -2.86 -25.13
N THR A 240 8.19 -3.00 -24.48
CA THR A 240 7.04 -3.74 -25.01
C THR A 240 5.96 -2.84 -25.60
N THR A 241 6.27 -1.55 -25.81
CA THR A 241 5.30 -0.57 -26.33
C THR A 241 5.86 0.30 -27.46
N THR A 242 6.84 -0.23 -28.19
CA THR A 242 7.49 0.44 -29.33
C THR A 242 6.58 0.58 -30.55
N ASP A 243 5.66 -0.37 -30.74
CA ASP A 243 4.65 -0.38 -31.80
C ASP A 243 3.42 -1.21 -31.37
N ALA A 244 2.39 -1.26 -32.23
CA ALA A 244 1.15 -2.01 -31.99
C ALA A 244 1.36 -3.52 -31.76
N LYS A 245 2.33 -4.14 -32.45
CA LYS A 245 2.62 -5.58 -32.34
C LYS A 245 3.36 -5.91 -31.06
N ALA A 246 4.23 -5.01 -30.59
CA ALA A 246 4.88 -5.11 -29.29
C ALA A 246 3.84 -4.97 -28.16
N CYS A 247 3.00 -3.93 -28.23
CA CYS A 247 1.94 -3.68 -27.24
C CYS A 247 0.99 -4.87 -27.07
N GLU A 248 0.63 -5.54 -28.17
CA GLU A 248 -0.23 -6.72 -28.13
C GLU A 248 0.32 -7.83 -27.24
N LYS A 249 1.64 -7.90 -27.03
CA LYS A 249 2.30 -8.92 -26.20
C LYS A 249 2.56 -8.46 -24.76
N ASN A 250 2.24 -7.22 -24.41
CA ASN A 250 2.40 -6.72 -23.06
C ASN A 250 1.38 -7.39 -22.12
N ALA A 251 1.87 -8.10 -21.10
CA ALA A 251 1.05 -8.90 -20.19
C ALA A 251 0.07 -8.03 -19.40
N LEU A 252 0.53 -6.88 -18.87
CA LEU A 252 -0.32 -5.96 -18.12
C LEU A 252 -1.47 -5.43 -18.99
N PHE A 253 -1.21 -5.18 -20.27
CA PHE A 253 -2.19 -4.64 -21.20
C PHE A 253 -3.22 -5.70 -21.62
N GLN A 254 -2.76 -6.93 -21.87
CA GLN A 254 -3.64 -8.06 -22.13
C GLN A 254 -4.59 -8.32 -20.94
N ILE A 255 -4.03 -8.39 -19.72
CA ILE A 255 -4.83 -8.59 -18.50
C ILE A 255 -5.84 -7.46 -18.33
N SER A 256 -5.41 -6.20 -18.48
CA SER A 256 -6.30 -5.03 -18.38
C SER A 256 -7.47 -5.14 -19.36
N ALA A 257 -7.19 -5.51 -20.62
CA ALA A 257 -8.22 -5.65 -21.65
C ALA A 257 -9.18 -6.81 -21.38
N ASP A 258 -8.66 -7.94 -20.91
CA ASP A 258 -9.47 -9.10 -20.56
C ASP A 258 -10.37 -8.78 -19.36
N LEU A 259 -9.87 -8.08 -18.33
CA LEU A 259 -10.67 -7.61 -17.19
C LEU A 259 -11.81 -6.68 -17.65
N LEU A 260 -11.51 -5.70 -18.50
CA LEU A 260 -12.52 -4.80 -19.07
C LEU A 260 -13.58 -5.55 -19.88
N ALA A 261 -13.20 -6.59 -20.62
CA ALA A 261 -14.13 -7.38 -21.39
C ALA A 261 -15.10 -8.20 -20.51
N HIS A 262 -14.76 -8.45 -19.24
CA HIS A 262 -15.64 -9.11 -18.28
C HIS A 262 -16.45 -8.17 -17.42
N PHE A 263 -16.20 -6.86 -17.43
CA PHE A 263 -16.75 -5.91 -16.47
C PHE A 263 -18.26 -6.06 -16.24
N GLU A 264 -19.06 -6.12 -17.32
CA GLU A 264 -20.53 -6.21 -17.20
C GLU A 264 -21.00 -7.46 -16.45
N LYS A 265 -20.28 -8.58 -16.62
CA LYS A 265 -20.61 -9.84 -15.96
C LYS A 265 -19.94 -9.95 -14.59
N ARG A 266 -18.70 -9.49 -14.47
CA ARG A 266 -17.80 -9.73 -13.33
C ARG A 266 -17.19 -8.42 -12.84
N PRO A 267 -18.00 -7.54 -12.23
CA PRO A 267 -17.54 -6.23 -11.79
C PRO A 267 -16.73 -6.29 -10.49
N ILE A 268 -16.62 -7.44 -9.82
CA ILE A 268 -15.92 -7.57 -8.53
C ILE A 268 -14.53 -8.18 -8.75
N HIS A 269 -13.49 -7.50 -8.28
CA HIS A 269 -12.13 -8.02 -8.30
C HIS A 269 -11.67 -8.37 -6.89
N VAL A 270 -11.22 -9.61 -6.67
CA VAL A 270 -10.80 -10.07 -5.35
C VAL A 270 -9.29 -10.28 -5.36
N ILE A 271 -8.54 -9.40 -4.71
CA ILE A 271 -7.10 -9.61 -4.52
C ILE A 271 -6.88 -10.50 -3.30
N MET A 272 -6.22 -11.65 -3.50
CA MET A 272 -6.08 -12.69 -2.49
C MET A 272 -4.63 -13.17 -2.39
N PRO A 273 -3.78 -12.47 -1.62
CA PRO A 273 -2.41 -12.90 -1.39
C PRO A 273 -2.36 -14.15 -0.51
N TYR A 274 -1.47 -15.08 -0.84
CA TYR A 274 -1.08 -16.22 0.00
C TYR A 274 0.24 -15.92 0.71
N ALA A 275 0.28 -14.77 1.38
CA ALA A 275 1.36 -14.33 2.25
C ALA A 275 0.81 -13.25 3.19
N THR A 276 0.95 -13.46 4.51
CA THR A 276 0.39 -12.53 5.51
C THR A 276 0.98 -11.12 5.39
N GLY A 277 2.27 -10.99 5.06
CA GLY A 277 2.91 -9.69 4.84
C GLY A 277 2.25 -8.86 3.72
N LEU A 278 1.62 -9.51 2.73
CA LEU A 278 0.93 -8.84 1.63
C LEU A 278 -0.54 -8.51 1.94
N LYS A 279 -1.04 -8.76 3.15
CA LYS A 279 -2.42 -8.40 3.53
C LYS A 279 -2.71 -6.91 3.29
N GLN A 280 -1.77 -6.06 3.71
CA GLN A 280 -1.90 -4.60 3.57
C GLN A 280 -1.71 -4.14 2.12
N PHE A 281 -1.02 -4.92 1.29
CA PHE A 281 -0.97 -4.67 -0.16
C PHE A 281 -2.36 -4.76 -0.78
N GLY A 282 -3.19 -5.71 -0.32
CA GLY A 282 -4.58 -5.79 -0.75
C GLY A 282 -5.39 -4.54 -0.37
N ALA A 283 -5.18 -3.97 0.82
CA ALA A 283 -5.84 -2.72 1.24
C ALA A 283 -5.38 -1.50 0.41
N TRP A 284 -4.07 -1.37 0.16
CA TRP A 284 -3.53 -0.35 -0.74
C TRP A 284 -4.06 -0.51 -2.18
N PHE A 285 -4.11 -1.74 -2.69
CA PHE A 285 -4.64 -2.04 -4.02
C PHE A 285 -6.12 -1.69 -4.15
N VAL A 286 -6.94 -1.92 -3.11
CA VAL A 286 -8.34 -1.50 -3.07
C VAL A 286 -8.47 0.00 -3.33
N GLN A 287 -7.67 0.84 -2.65
CA GLN A 287 -7.68 2.28 -2.90
C GLN A 287 -7.24 2.61 -4.34
N LEU A 288 -6.10 2.06 -4.77
CA LEU A 288 -5.54 2.32 -6.10
C LEU A 288 -6.57 1.99 -7.20
N TRP A 289 -7.20 0.82 -7.11
CA TRP A 289 -8.12 0.32 -8.13
C TRP A 289 -9.47 1.02 -8.09
N ALA A 290 -10.07 1.18 -6.90
CA ALA A 290 -11.39 1.79 -6.74
C ALA A 290 -11.40 3.27 -7.12
N GLU A 291 -10.52 4.08 -6.54
CA GLU A 291 -10.52 5.53 -6.79
C GLU A 291 -10.13 5.89 -8.23
N SER A 292 -9.30 5.06 -8.87
CA SER A 292 -8.87 5.30 -10.25
C SER A 292 -9.92 4.89 -11.27
N LEU A 293 -10.64 3.78 -11.05
CA LEU A 293 -11.53 3.21 -12.07
C LEU A 293 -13.02 3.46 -11.81
N GLY A 294 -13.40 3.79 -10.57
CA GLY A 294 -14.78 4.09 -10.15
C GLY A 294 -15.23 5.47 -10.62
N LYS A 295 -15.53 5.63 -11.91
CA LYS A 295 -15.91 6.90 -12.55
C LYS A 295 -17.00 6.68 -13.59
N ASP A 296 -17.86 7.67 -13.79
CA ASP A 296 -18.83 7.70 -14.90
C ASP A 296 -19.69 6.42 -15.02
N LEU A 297 -20.19 5.92 -13.87
CA LEU A 297 -20.95 4.66 -13.76
C LEU A 297 -20.18 3.38 -14.17
N LYS A 298 -18.86 3.50 -14.31
CA LYS A 298 -17.91 2.40 -14.52
C LYS A 298 -17.08 2.19 -13.27
N GLY A 299 -16.40 1.04 -13.23
CA GLY A 299 -15.42 0.72 -12.20
C GLY A 299 -15.65 -0.65 -11.62
N PHE A 300 -14.57 -1.30 -11.21
CA PHE A 300 -14.65 -2.56 -10.51
C PHE A 300 -14.79 -2.30 -9.01
N THR A 301 -15.52 -3.15 -8.29
CA THR A 301 -15.47 -3.20 -6.83
C THR A 301 -14.29 -4.08 -6.41
N PRO A 302 -13.16 -3.52 -5.95
CA PRO A 302 -12.07 -4.33 -5.42
C PRO A 302 -12.40 -4.80 -3.99
N LEU A 303 -12.06 -6.04 -3.69
CA LEU A 303 -12.12 -6.63 -2.37
C LEU A 303 -10.74 -7.21 -2.03
N SER A 304 -10.30 -7.00 -0.79
CA SER A 304 -9.08 -7.62 -0.26
C SER A 304 -9.46 -8.86 0.56
N ALA A 305 -8.75 -9.96 0.32
CA ALA A 305 -8.87 -11.21 1.06
C ALA A 305 -7.46 -11.77 1.32
N LEU A 306 -7.32 -12.73 2.23
CA LEU A 306 -6.04 -13.34 2.56
C LEU A 306 -6.11 -14.87 2.48
N GLY A 307 -5.28 -15.49 1.64
CA GLY A 307 -5.06 -16.93 1.67
C GLY A 307 -4.05 -17.32 2.76
N ALA A 308 -4.25 -18.40 3.50
CA ALA A 308 -5.37 -19.34 3.45
C ALA A 308 -6.60 -18.93 4.28
N THR A 309 -6.49 -17.93 5.15
CA THR A 309 -7.52 -17.57 6.15
C THR A 309 -8.91 -17.42 5.56
N ASP A 310 -9.05 -16.67 4.46
CA ASP A 310 -10.32 -16.37 3.82
C ASP A 310 -10.83 -17.47 2.88
N GLN A 311 -10.10 -18.60 2.80
CA GLN A 311 -10.73 -19.85 2.36
C GLN A 311 -11.86 -20.28 3.29
N HIS A 312 -11.79 -19.88 4.57
CA HIS A 312 -12.79 -20.18 5.57
C HIS A 312 -13.83 -19.07 5.76
N SER A 313 -13.88 -18.09 4.84
CA SER A 313 -14.87 -17.01 4.86
C SER A 313 -15.53 -16.87 3.48
N ILE A 314 -14.79 -16.41 2.47
CA ILE A 314 -15.37 -16.03 1.18
C ILE A 314 -15.26 -17.10 0.11
N LEU A 315 -14.43 -18.14 0.27
CA LEU A 315 -14.23 -19.15 -0.78
C LEU A 315 -15.53 -19.83 -1.23
N GLN A 316 -16.45 -20.12 -0.30
CA GLN A 316 -17.75 -20.68 -0.65
C GLN A 316 -18.52 -19.76 -1.61
N LEU A 317 -18.44 -18.43 -1.38
CA LEU A 317 -18.99 -17.42 -2.29
C LEU A 317 -18.21 -17.34 -3.60
N LEU A 318 -16.87 -17.39 -3.58
CA LEU A 318 -16.04 -17.39 -4.80
C LEU A 318 -16.34 -18.60 -5.69
N ARG A 319 -16.64 -19.76 -5.09
CA ARG A 319 -16.86 -21.03 -5.79
C ARG A 319 -18.30 -21.15 -6.33
N ASP A 320 -19.28 -21.06 -5.44
CA ASP A 320 -20.68 -21.42 -5.74
C ASP A 320 -21.64 -20.22 -5.73
N GLY A 321 -21.15 -19.03 -5.39
CA GLY A 321 -21.93 -17.80 -5.49
C GLY A 321 -22.18 -17.33 -6.94
N PRO A 322 -22.69 -16.09 -7.09
CA PRO A 322 -22.86 -15.49 -8.41
C PRO A 322 -21.56 -15.47 -9.24
N ASP A 323 -21.66 -15.58 -10.56
CA ASP A 323 -20.52 -15.46 -11.49
C ASP A 323 -20.16 -14.00 -11.77
N ASP A 324 -19.81 -13.28 -10.71
CA ASP A 324 -19.62 -11.83 -10.71
C ASP A 324 -18.20 -11.39 -10.27
N LYS A 325 -17.27 -12.34 -10.13
CA LYS A 325 -15.92 -12.11 -9.58
C LYS A 325 -14.78 -12.55 -10.51
N VAL A 326 -13.67 -11.83 -10.44
CA VAL A 326 -12.35 -12.28 -10.91
C VAL A 326 -11.38 -12.28 -9.72
N THR A 327 -10.67 -13.39 -9.49
CA THR A 327 -9.74 -13.52 -8.35
C THR A 327 -8.30 -13.29 -8.79
N PHE A 328 -7.57 -12.43 -8.07
CA PHE A 328 -6.18 -12.08 -8.35
C PHE A 328 -5.35 -12.73 -7.24
N PHE A 329 -4.86 -13.94 -7.49
CA PHE A 329 -3.99 -14.61 -6.52
C PHE A 329 -2.63 -13.93 -6.49
N MET A 330 -2.01 -13.90 -5.32
CA MET A 330 -0.60 -13.56 -5.22
C MET A 330 0.13 -14.65 -4.46
N ASN A 331 1.18 -15.18 -5.05
CA ASN A 331 1.98 -16.25 -4.47
C ASN A 331 3.41 -15.76 -4.27
N VAL A 332 4.01 -16.06 -3.13
CA VAL A 332 5.43 -15.80 -2.87
C VAL A 332 6.18 -17.11 -3.09
N GLU A 333 7.19 -17.13 -3.97
CA GLU A 333 7.86 -18.37 -4.35
C GLU A 333 8.87 -18.84 -3.28
N GLN A 334 9.64 -17.91 -2.73
CA GLN A 334 10.73 -18.15 -1.78
C GLN A 334 10.49 -17.37 -0.48
N VAL A 335 10.76 -18.01 0.65
CA VAL A 335 10.74 -17.40 1.99
C VAL A 335 12.09 -17.60 2.67
N ALA A 336 12.47 -16.67 3.54
CA ALA A 336 13.79 -16.67 4.18
C ALA A 336 13.98 -17.82 5.18
N ASP A 337 12.93 -18.16 5.93
CA ASP A 337 12.94 -19.26 6.91
C ASP A 337 11.76 -20.20 6.68
N GLU A 338 12.07 -21.43 6.26
CA GLU A 338 11.07 -22.46 6.09
C GLU A 338 10.75 -23.13 7.43
N VAL A 339 9.64 -22.73 8.04
CA VAL A 339 9.15 -23.34 9.28
C VAL A 339 8.68 -24.77 9.00
N LYS A 340 9.49 -25.75 9.41
CA LYS A 340 9.21 -27.18 9.23
C LYS A 340 8.26 -27.72 10.30
N ILE A 341 7.22 -28.43 9.84
CA ILE A 341 6.30 -29.17 10.69
C ILE A 341 7.05 -30.39 11.25
N PRO A 342 7.13 -30.55 12.58
CA PRO A 342 7.91 -31.62 13.19
C PRO A 342 7.28 -32.98 12.90
N HIS A 343 8.13 -34.00 12.76
CA HIS A 343 7.68 -35.39 12.81
C HIS A 343 7.15 -35.73 14.20
N LEU A 344 6.07 -36.52 14.26
CA LEU A 344 5.44 -36.93 15.52
C LEU A 344 6.44 -37.61 16.48
N ASN A 345 7.41 -38.35 15.94
CA ASN A 345 8.46 -39.01 16.72
C ASN A 345 9.41 -38.06 17.47
N ARG A 346 9.43 -36.76 17.11
CA ARG A 346 10.21 -35.74 17.82
C ARG A 346 9.48 -35.16 19.03
N LEU A 347 8.17 -35.40 19.15
CA LEU A 347 7.37 -34.91 20.26
C LEU A 347 7.41 -35.91 21.44
N LYS A 348 7.54 -35.39 22.67
CA LYS A 348 7.49 -36.23 23.88
C LYS A 348 6.05 -36.72 24.09
N GLY A 349 5.83 -38.03 23.95
CA GLY A 349 4.51 -38.65 24.16
C GLY A 349 4.37 -39.99 23.45
N LYS A 350 3.31 -40.74 23.75
CA LYS A 350 2.94 -41.94 23.01
C LYS A 350 1.92 -41.57 21.94
N PHE A 351 2.39 -41.26 20.74
CA PHE A 351 1.53 -40.99 19.59
C PHE A 351 1.50 -42.22 18.67
N ASN A 352 0.31 -42.66 18.29
CA ASN A 352 0.15 -43.63 17.21
C ASN A 352 -0.21 -42.86 15.93
N SER A 353 0.77 -42.64 15.05
CA SER A 353 0.57 -41.92 13.79
C SER A 353 -0.49 -42.58 12.90
N ALA A 354 -0.67 -43.90 12.98
CA ALA A 354 -1.72 -44.62 12.25
C ALA A 354 -3.15 -44.24 12.68
N THR A 355 -3.31 -43.64 13.86
CA THR A 355 -4.59 -43.11 14.36
C THR A 355 -4.77 -41.61 14.11
N LEU A 356 -3.75 -40.95 13.54
CA LEU A 356 -3.70 -39.50 13.34
C LEU A 356 -3.37 -39.15 11.88
N PRO A 357 -4.27 -39.46 10.93
CA PRO A 357 -3.98 -39.33 9.49
C PRO A 357 -3.62 -37.89 9.07
N ALA A 358 -4.25 -36.87 9.65
CA ALA A 358 -3.90 -35.47 9.38
C ALA A 358 -2.45 -35.14 9.78
N PHE A 359 -1.98 -35.69 10.90
CA PHE A 359 -0.61 -35.48 11.37
C PHE A 359 0.38 -36.18 10.45
N GLN A 360 0.06 -37.40 9.99
CA GLN A 360 0.88 -38.16 9.05
C GLN A 360 1.04 -37.45 7.70
N ILE A 361 0.00 -36.78 7.20
CA ILE A 361 0.06 -36.01 5.95
C ILE A 361 0.92 -34.75 6.11
N LEU A 362 0.90 -34.11 7.29
CA LEU A 362 1.56 -32.82 7.52
C LEU A 362 3.01 -32.94 7.97
N GLU A 363 3.37 -34.01 8.67
CA GLU A 363 4.71 -34.13 9.24
C GLU A 363 5.82 -34.10 8.18
N GLY A 364 6.87 -33.31 8.43
CA GLY A 364 8.00 -33.17 7.52
C GLY A 364 7.79 -32.15 6.41
N HIS A 365 6.56 -31.69 6.15
CA HIS A 365 6.29 -30.52 5.30
C HIS A 365 6.69 -29.22 5.99
N THR A 366 6.73 -28.12 5.23
CA THR A 366 6.91 -26.76 5.77
C THR A 366 5.59 -26.01 5.69
N LEU A 367 5.40 -25.01 6.56
CA LEU A 367 4.23 -24.12 6.49
C LEU A 367 4.15 -23.43 5.11
N HIS A 368 5.29 -23.09 4.52
CA HIS A 368 5.37 -22.54 3.17
C HIS A 368 4.83 -23.52 2.11
N SER A 369 5.28 -24.77 2.15
CA SER A 369 4.81 -25.80 1.22
C SER A 369 3.30 -26.06 1.35
N LEU A 370 2.78 -26.05 2.59
CA LEU A 370 1.34 -26.18 2.85
C LEU A 370 0.57 -25.02 2.24
N LEU A 371 0.98 -23.77 2.53
CA LEU A 371 0.32 -22.57 2.02
C LEU A 371 0.30 -22.52 0.48
N ARG A 372 1.39 -22.95 -0.16
CA ARG A 372 1.49 -23.06 -1.62
C ARG A 372 0.54 -24.12 -2.19
N VAL A 373 0.47 -25.29 -1.57
CA VAL A 373 -0.48 -26.36 -1.97
C VAL A 373 -1.92 -25.89 -1.83
N GLU A 374 -2.23 -25.16 -0.76
CA GLU A 374 -3.56 -24.58 -0.55
C GLU A 374 -3.93 -23.58 -1.65
N TYR A 375 -3.04 -22.63 -1.98
CA TYR A 375 -3.22 -21.73 -3.12
C TYR A 375 -3.53 -22.49 -4.42
N GLN A 376 -2.69 -23.49 -4.75
CA GLN A 376 -2.84 -24.28 -5.97
C GLN A 376 -4.17 -25.04 -6.01
N ALA A 377 -4.58 -25.59 -4.87
CA ALA A 377 -5.87 -26.28 -4.74
C ALA A 377 -7.04 -25.33 -4.99
N ILE A 378 -7.01 -24.12 -4.43
CA ILE A 378 -8.08 -23.13 -4.61
C ILE A 378 -8.12 -22.58 -6.03
N ALA A 379 -6.96 -22.27 -6.62
CA ALA A 379 -6.88 -21.90 -8.03
C ALA A 379 -7.50 -23.00 -8.93
N LEU A 380 -7.20 -24.27 -8.67
CA LEU A 380 -7.79 -25.40 -9.39
C LEU A 380 -9.30 -25.52 -9.17
N VAL A 381 -9.79 -25.30 -7.94
CA VAL A 381 -11.23 -25.30 -7.62
C VAL A 381 -11.96 -24.22 -8.42
N LEU A 382 -11.41 -23.01 -8.49
CA LEU A 382 -11.98 -21.92 -9.28
C LEU A 382 -11.96 -22.23 -10.78
N THR A 383 -10.84 -22.75 -11.31
CA THR A 383 -10.73 -23.18 -12.72
C THR A 383 -11.76 -24.24 -13.07
N LYS A 384 -11.94 -25.28 -12.24
CA LYS A 384 -12.94 -26.35 -12.46
C LYS A 384 -14.38 -25.85 -12.45
N ARG A 385 -14.64 -24.70 -11.82
CA ARG A 385 -15.95 -24.04 -11.78
C ARG A 385 -16.06 -22.89 -12.79
N SER A 386 -15.10 -22.74 -13.70
CA SER A 386 -15.04 -21.66 -14.68
C SER A 386 -15.10 -20.26 -14.05
N ARG A 387 -14.57 -20.13 -12.83
CA ARG A 387 -14.38 -18.86 -12.13
C ARG A 387 -13.03 -18.29 -12.55
N PRO A 388 -12.99 -17.12 -13.19
CA PRO A 388 -11.76 -16.60 -13.76
C PRO A 388 -10.82 -16.12 -12.64
N HIS A 389 -9.55 -16.38 -12.85
CA HIS A 389 -8.50 -15.86 -11.98
C HIS A 389 -7.20 -15.71 -12.76
N PHE A 390 -6.29 -14.95 -12.18
CA PHE A 390 -4.89 -14.94 -12.57
C PHE A 390 -4.01 -14.87 -11.34
N THR A 391 -2.74 -15.21 -11.50
CA THR A 391 -1.77 -15.23 -10.40
C THR A 391 -0.63 -14.27 -10.67
N ILE A 392 -0.27 -13.51 -9.65
CA ILE A 392 0.97 -12.72 -9.56
C ILE A 392 1.94 -13.52 -8.69
N ASN A 393 2.97 -14.10 -9.31
CA ASN A 393 4.05 -14.75 -8.59
C ASN A 393 5.14 -13.70 -8.29
N VAL A 394 5.41 -13.55 -7.00
CA VAL A 394 6.47 -12.71 -6.44
C VAL A 394 7.59 -13.64 -6.01
N GLU A 395 8.82 -13.42 -6.47
CA GLU A 395 9.93 -14.35 -6.20
C GLU A 395 10.19 -14.49 -4.69
N ARG A 396 10.27 -13.35 -3.99
CA ARG A 396 10.42 -13.26 -2.53
C ARG A 396 9.97 -11.88 -2.05
N LEU A 397 9.74 -11.72 -0.75
CA LEU A 397 9.45 -10.42 -0.15
C LEU A 397 10.76 -9.68 0.18
N ASP A 398 11.22 -8.88 -0.78
CA ASP A 398 12.32 -7.92 -0.64
C ASP A 398 11.97 -6.58 -1.31
N GLU A 399 12.78 -5.55 -1.07
CA GLU A 399 12.54 -4.19 -1.57
C GLU A 399 12.37 -4.17 -3.09
N ARG A 400 13.23 -4.89 -3.83
CA ARG A 400 13.17 -4.93 -5.29
C ARG A 400 11.88 -5.56 -5.81
N ASN A 401 11.47 -6.69 -5.26
CA ASN A 401 10.22 -7.36 -5.63
C ASN A 401 9.00 -6.48 -5.34
N MET A 402 8.99 -5.85 -4.15
CA MET A 402 7.92 -4.93 -3.79
C MET A 402 7.88 -3.73 -4.75
N GLY A 403 9.04 -3.12 -5.06
CA GLY A 403 9.13 -2.03 -6.02
C GLY A 403 8.53 -2.36 -7.38
N SER A 404 8.86 -3.54 -7.92
CA SER A 404 8.22 -4.05 -9.14
C SER A 404 6.71 -4.21 -8.97
N LEU A 405 6.26 -4.76 -7.84
CA LEU A 405 4.84 -5.08 -7.62
C LEU A 405 3.97 -3.83 -7.57
N TYR A 406 4.38 -2.83 -6.78
CA TYR A 406 3.68 -1.56 -6.69
C TYR A 406 3.64 -0.85 -8.05
N PHE A 407 4.76 -0.82 -8.78
CA PHE A 407 4.81 -0.11 -10.05
C PHE A 407 4.00 -0.80 -11.14
N ALA A 408 4.01 -2.14 -11.18
CA ALA A 408 3.16 -2.91 -12.08
C ALA A 408 1.67 -2.65 -11.82
N ALA A 409 1.25 -2.60 -10.54
CA ALA A 409 -0.12 -2.26 -10.18
C ALA A 409 -0.50 -0.82 -10.60
N CYS A 410 0.39 0.16 -10.39
CA CYS A 410 0.20 1.54 -10.84
C CYS A 410 0.03 1.63 -12.36
N VAL A 411 0.92 1.00 -13.13
CA VAL A 411 0.87 0.99 -14.60
C VAL A 411 -0.39 0.29 -15.10
N MET A 412 -0.73 -0.89 -14.55
CA MET A 412 -1.92 -1.63 -14.94
C MET A 412 -3.19 -0.82 -14.67
N THR A 413 -3.26 -0.12 -13.55
CA THR A 413 -4.40 0.75 -13.20
C THR A 413 -4.51 1.95 -14.14
N ALA A 414 -3.40 2.65 -14.38
CA ALA A 414 -3.35 3.79 -15.30
C ALA A 414 -3.76 3.38 -16.72
N PHE A 415 -3.24 2.26 -17.20
CA PHE A 415 -3.58 1.73 -18.51
C PHE A 415 -5.03 1.28 -18.60
N THR A 416 -5.54 0.55 -17.59
CA THR A 416 -6.94 0.10 -17.54
C THR A 416 -7.91 1.28 -17.61
N GLY A 417 -7.71 2.32 -16.80
CA GLY A 417 -8.58 3.49 -16.80
C GLY A 417 -8.57 4.23 -18.13
N THR A 418 -7.37 4.47 -18.68
CA THR A 418 -7.22 5.11 -20.01
C THR A 418 -7.89 4.28 -21.10
N LEU A 419 -7.69 2.96 -21.11
CA LEU A 419 -8.29 2.05 -22.08
C LEU A 419 -9.82 2.04 -22.01
N TRP A 420 -10.37 2.31 -20.82
CA TRP A 420 -11.80 2.38 -20.53
C TRP A 420 -12.40 3.78 -20.73
N ASN A 421 -11.58 4.75 -21.18
CA ASN A 421 -11.94 6.16 -21.33
C ASN A 421 -12.46 6.75 -20.01
N VAL A 422 -11.78 6.50 -18.89
CA VAL A 422 -11.95 7.20 -17.62
C VAL A 422 -10.63 7.83 -17.21
N ASN A 423 -10.64 8.95 -16.48
CA ASN A 423 -9.41 9.54 -15.97
C ASN A 423 -8.96 8.83 -14.68
N PRO A 424 -7.85 8.05 -14.69
CA PRO A 424 -7.46 7.26 -13.53
C PRO A 424 -6.77 8.09 -12.43
N PHE A 425 -6.56 9.39 -12.65
CA PHE A 425 -5.71 10.22 -11.79
C PHE A 425 -6.45 11.31 -11.00
N ASP A 426 -7.74 11.54 -11.28
CA ASP A 426 -8.57 12.47 -10.50
C ASP A 426 -9.44 11.74 -9.46
N GLN A 427 -10.16 12.49 -8.62
CA GLN A 427 -11.12 11.95 -7.65
C GLN A 427 -12.22 12.98 -7.29
N PRO A 428 -13.04 13.46 -8.24
CA PRO A 428 -13.98 14.54 -7.98
C PRO A 428 -14.98 14.24 -6.84
N GLY A 429 -15.41 12.98 -6.71
CA GLY A 429 -16.42 12.58 -5.71
C GLY A 429 -16.00 12.73 -4.24
N VAL A 430 -14.70 12.75 -3.92
CA VAL A 430 -14.27 12.93 -2.52
C VAL A 430 -14.28 14.38 -2.07
N GLU A 431 -14.24 15.33 -3.01
CA GLU A 431 -14.20 16.77 -2.69
C GLU A 431 -15.53 17.26 -2.13
N GLU A 432 -16.65 16.69 -2.57
CA GLU A 432 -17.99 16.99 -2.03
C GLU A 432 -18.09 16.68 -0.53
N GLY A 433 -17.60 15.50 -0.11
CA GLY A 433 -17.56 15.14 1.31
C GLY A 433 -16.76 16.12 2.15
N LYS A 434 -15.61 16.60 1.64
CA LYS A 434 -14.77 17.59 2.33
C LYS A 434 -15.48 18.93 2.52
N ILE A 435 -16.28 19.36 1.53
CA ILE A 435 -17.08 20.59 1.62
C ILE A 435 -18.08 20.46 2.78
N TYR A 436 -18.84 19.38 2.84
CA TYR A 436 -19.84 19.18 3.90
C TYR A 436 -19.21 19.03 5.29
N ILE A 437 -18.06 18.38 5.41
CA ILE A 437 -17.30 18.30 6.66
C ILE A 437 -16.88 19.71 7.10
N LYS A 438 -16.29 20.51 6.19
CA LYS A 438 -15.87 21.88 6.48
C LYS A 438 -17.03 22.75 6.95
N GLU A 439 -18.15 22.72 6.23
CA GLU A 439 -19.35 23.49 6.58
C GLU A 439 -19.89 23.09 7.96
N SER A 440 -19.94 21.78 8.23
CA SER A 440 -20.42 21.25 9.51
C SER A 440 -19.52 21.67 10.67
N LEU A 441 -18.20 21.52 10.53
CA LEU A 441 -17.23 21.95 11.54
C LEU A 441 -17.26 23.46 11.78
N THR A 442 -17.42 24.26 10.71
CA THR A 442 -17.52 25.73 10.83
C THR A 442 -18.77 26.15 11.59
N ARG A 443 -19.90 25.49 11.33
CA ARG A 443 -21.17 25.74 12.04
C ARG A 443 -21.02 25.41 13.53
N LEU A 444 -20.49 24.22 13.84
CA LEU A 444 -20.26 23.78 15.23
C LEU A 444 -19.29 24.72 15.96
N ALA A 445 -18.28 25.27 15.28
CA ALA A 445 -17.37 26.25 15.87
C ALA A 445 -18.05 27.61 16.13
N GLY A 446 -18.97 28.03 15.25
CA GLY A 446 -19.81 29.21 15.47
C GLY A 446 -20.66 29.10 16.73
N ASP A 447 -21.23 27.91 16.97
CA ASP A 447 -22.03 27.62 18.17
C ASP A 447 -21.18 27.56 19.45
N ARG A 448 -19.91 27.12 19.35
CA ARG A 448 -18.96 27.05 20.49
C ARG A 448 -18.43 28.39 20.97
N LYS A 449 -18.51 29.47 20.18
CA LYS A 449 -18.09 30.83 20.62
C LYS A 449 -18.88 31.36 21.83
N ASN A 450 -19.90 30.63 22.29
CA ASN A 450 -20.69 30.91 23.49
C ASN A 450 -20.30 30.05 24.72
N ILE A 451 -19.22 29.27 24.66
CA ILE A 451 -18.75 28.41 25.76
C ILE A 451 -17.31 28.84 26.14
N ASP A 452 -17.10 29.16 27.41
CA ASP A 452 -15.83 29.61 27.97
C ASP A 452 -14.82 28.44 28.03
N ASP A 453 -13.71 28.55 27.29
CA ASP A 453 -12.71 27.49 27.05
C ASP A 453 -11.69 27.41 28.21
N THR A 454 -12.20 27.26 29.44
CA THR A 454 -11.40 27.16 30.68
C THR A 454 -11.30 25.74 31.25
N ASP A 455 -11.93 24.75 30.60
CA ASP A 455 -11.90 23.36 31.03
C ASP A 455 -10.64 22.64 30.46
N ASP A 456 -9.62 22.46 31.30
CA ASP A 456 -8.40 21.68 31.02
C ASP A 456 -8.70 20.17 30.93
N ASN A 457 -9.56 19.81 29.99
CA ASN A 457 -9.83 18.43 29.60
C ASN A 457 -8.93 17.99 28.45
N SER A 458 -7.79 18.67 28.28
CA SER A 458 -6.79 18.41 27.26
C SER A 458 -6.38 16.93 27.30
N PRO A 459 -6.46 16.21 26.17
CA PRO A 459 -5.91 14.86 26.06
C PRO A 459 -4.44 14.80 26.51
N VAL A 460 -3.69 15.89 26.38
CA VAL A 460 -2.28 16.01 26.78
C VAL A 460 -2.09 16.04 28.29
N ALA A 461 -3.01 16.66 29.04
CA ALA A 461 -2.99 16.60 30.51
C ALA A 461 -3.14 15.16 31.03
N ARG A 462 -3.98 14.36 30.36
CA ARG A 462 -4.23 12.95 30.70
C ARG A 462 -3.10 12.01 30.28
N LEU A 463 -2.38 12.29 29.19
CA LEU A 463 -1.29 11.42 28.71
C LEU A 463 0.05 11.69 29.41
N ARG A 464 0.33 12.94 29.82
CA ARG A 464 1.53 13.28 30.61
C ARG A 464 1.60 12.58 31.98
N THR A 465 0.45 12.23 32.55
CA THR A 465 0.39 11.50 33.83
C THR A 465 0.77 10.02 33.71
N TYR A 466 0.64 9.40 32.52
CA TYR A 466 1.08 8.02 32.29
C TYR A 466 2.59 7.92 32.05
N ALA A 467 3.16 8.82 31.24
CA ALA A 467 4.61 8.83 30.96
C ALA A 467 5.50 9.07 32.21
N ASN A 468 4.93 9.60 33.29
CA ASN A 468 5.62 9.84 34.56
C ASN A 468 5.42 8.71 35.59
N ARG A 469 4.52 7.76 35.38
CA ARG A 469 4.31 6.64 36.33
C ARG A 469 5.39 5.56 36.24
N ASP A 470 5.93 5.32 35.04
CA ASP A 470 6.99 4.32 34.83
C ASP A 470 8.39 4.74 35.35
N ARG A 471 8.50 5.90 36.02
CA ARG A 471 9.74 6.35 36.68
C ARG A 471 9.66 6.39 38.20
N ALA A 472 8.48 6.17 38.79
CA ALA A 472 8.32 6.22 40.24
C ALA A 472 8.52 4.86 40.93
N ASP A 473 8.37 3.74 40.22
CA ASP A 473 8.39 2.40 40.83
C ASP A 473 9.77 1.72 40.87
N ASP A 474 10.82 2.31 40.27
CA ASP A 474 12.20 1.78 40.32
C ASP A 474 13.09 2.43 41.40
N GLY A 475 12.55 3.35 42.20
CA GLY A 475 13.31 4.18 43.12
C GLY A 475 13.24 3.83 44.61
N ASP A 476 12.31 2.98 45.05
CA ASP A 476 11.99 2.85 46.48
C ASP A 476 11.90 1.40 46.97
N GLN A 477 12.96 0.62 46.73
CA GLN A 477 13.27 -0.58 47.51
C GLN A 477 14.78 -0.78 47.62
N ARG A 478 15.42 -0.02 48.53
CA ARG A 478 16.65 -0.42 49.21
C ARG A 478 16.95 0.55 50.37
N ASN A 479 16.43 0.22 51.55
CA ASN A 479 16.99 0.55 52.86
C ASN A 479 16.84 -0.68 53.76
#